data_AF-A0A3Q7IWN3-F1
#
_entry.id   AF-A0A3Q7IWN3-F1
#
_cell.length_a   1.000
_cell.length_b   1.000
_cell.length_c   1.000
_cell.angle_alpha   90.00
_cell.angle_beta   90.00
_cell.angle_gamma   90.00
#
_symmetry.space_group_name_H-M   'P 1'
#
loop_
_entity.id
_entity.type
_entity.pdbx_description
1 polymer ?
#
loop_
_entity_poly.entity_id
_entity_poly.type
_entity_poly.pdbx_seq_one_letter_code
_entity_poly.pdbx_strand_id
1 'polypeptide(L)'
;MKFKENIICQSNNIGTTFKGAIDDLDFVIQTLENCGYSSDRYYIHCDAALSGLILPFIKHVSKKVTFKKPIGSISISRHKFLGCPMPCGIQITRKSYARNLSKIEYIASIATTICGSRNGLTPTVLLKWLV
;
A
#
# COMPACT_ATOMS: atom_id res chain seq x y z
N MET A 1 -10.55 -11.38 -13.88
CA MET A 1 -9.11 -11.17 -13.62
C MET A 1 -8.36 -12.41 -14.06
N LYS A 2 -7.79 -12.45 -15.27
CA LYS A 2 -6.85 -13.54 -15.61
C LYS A 2 -5.53 -13.18 -14.93
N PHE A 3 -5.25 -13.78 -13.77
CA PHE A 3 -3.88 -13.84 -13.29
C PHE A 3 -3.09 -14.56 -14.38
N LYS A 4 -2.08 -13.90 -14.97
CA LYS A 4 -1.16 -14.61 -15.86
C LYS A 4 -0.50 -15.71 -15.03
N GLU A 5 -0.35 -16.91 -15.59
CA GLU A 5 0.34 -18.02 -14.91
C GLU A 5 1.74 -17.57 -14.48
N ASN A 6 2.10 -17.79 -13.21
CA ASN A 6 3.38 -17.43 -12.57
C ASN A 6 3.63 -15.91 -12.37
N ILE A 7 2.80 -15.25 -11.57
CA ILE A 7 3.07 -13.89 -11.05
C ILE A 7 3.80 -14.00 -9.71
N ILE A 8 4.94 -13.31 -9.58
CA ILE A 8 5.68 -13.22 -8.31
C ILE A 8 5.08 -12.12 -7.45
N CYS A 9 4.63 -12.46 -6.24
CA CYS A 9 4.22 -11.48 -5.25
C CYS A 9 5.35 -11.25 -4.25
N GLN A 10 5.87 -10.02 -4.19
CA GLN A 10 6.85 -9.62 -3.17
C GLN A 10 6.24 -8.61 -2.20
N SER A 11 6.50 -8.80 -0.91
CA SER A 11 6.15 -7.86 0.15
C SER A 11 7.42 -7.23 0.71
N ASN A 12 7.52 -5.91 0.60
CA ASN A 12 8.66 -5.14 1.07
C ASN A 12 8.28 -4.29 2.27
N ASN A 13 9.08 -4.39 3.32
CA ASN A 13 8.88 -3.66 4.56
C ASN A 13 9.47 -2.26 4.44
N ILE A 14 8.60 -1.28 4.64
CA ILE A 14 8.94 0.13 4.70
C ILE A 14 8.84 0.54 6.17
N GLY A 15 9.82 0.09 6.95
CA GLY A 15 9.85 0.16 8.40
C GLY A 15 9.52 -1.17 9.05
N THR A 16 10.52 -2.06 9.20
CA THR A 16 10.35 -3.33 9.91
C THR A 16 9.91 -3.12 11.36
N THR A 17 9.08 -4.02 11.88
CA THR A 17 8.46 -3.89 13.21
C THR A 17 9.45 -3.71 14.35
N PHE A 18 10.59 -4.40 14.30
CA PHE A 18 11.59 -4.39 15.38
C PHE A 18 12.71 -3.37 15.17
N LYS A 19 13.18 -3.20 13.92
CA LYS A 19 14.37 -2.39 13.62
C LYS A 19 14.06 -1.11 12.85
N GLY A 20 12.83 -0.91 12.39
CA GLY A 20 12.47 0.22 11.54
C GLY A 20 13.19 0.23 10.19
N ALA A 21 13.72 -0.92 9.75
CA ALA A 21 14.50 -1.00 8.51
C ALA A 21 13.61 -0.80 7.28
N ILE A 22 14.17 -0.20 6.22
CA ILE A 22 13.48 0.08 4.97
C ILE A 22 14.12 -0.76 3.88
N ASP A 23 13.35 -1.62 3.25
CA ASP A 23 13.82 -2.44 2.14
C ASP A 23 14.16 -1.59 0.92
N ASP A 24 15.21 -1.98 0.21
CA ASP A 24 15.62 -1.32 -1.02
C ASP A 24 14.79 -1.79 -2.21
N LEU A 25 13.75 -1.01 -2.52
CA LEU A 25 12.89 -1.29 -3.67
C LEU A 25 13.66 -1.25 -5.00
N ASP A 26 14.67 -0.40 -5.15
CA ASP A 26 15.40 -0.30 -6.43
C ASP A 26 16.22 -1.57 -6.67
N PHE A 27 16.88 -2.06 -5.63
CA PHE A 27 17.60 -3.33 -5.68
C PHE A 27 16.68 -4.53 -5.95
N VAL A 28 15.49 -4.55 -5.34
CA VAL A 28 14.50 -5.61 -5.55
C VAL A 28 13.98 -5.62 -6.99
N ILE A 29 13.62 -4.45 -7.52
CA ILE A 29 13.16 -4.31 -8.90
C ILE A 29 14.25 -4.74 -9.87
N GLN A 30 15.48 -4.25 -9.68
CA GLN A 30 16.62 -4.63 -10.50
C GLN A 30 16.89 -6.15 -10.47
N THR A 31 16.75 -6.78 -9.30
CA THR A 31 16.93 -8.23 -9.16
C THR A 31 15.86 -8.99 -9.94
N LEU A 32 14.59 -8.57 -9.85
CA LEU A 32 13.49 -9.17 -10.60
C LEU A 32 13.70 -9.04 -12.12
N GLU A 33 14.13 -7.87 -12.58
CA GLU A 33 14.44 -7.62 -13.99
C GLU A 33 15.62 -8.47 -14.47
N ASN A 34 16.69 -8.58 -13.67
CA ASN A 34 17.86 -9.42 -13.97
C ASN A 34 17.52 -10.92 -14.02
N CYS A 35 16.53 -11.37 -13.26
CA CYS A 35 16.01 -12.73 -13.34
C CYS A 35 15.09 -12.97 -14.56
N GLY A 36 14.87 -11.96 -15.41
CA GLY A 36 14.06 -12.07 -16.63
C GLY A 36 12.57 -11.83 -16.42
N TYR A 37 12.15 -11.30 -15.27
CA TYR A 37 10.74 -10.95 -15.04
C TYR A 37 10.44 -9.53 -15.54
N SER A 38 9.51 -9.43 -16.48
CA SER A 38 8.94 -8.15 -16.89
C SER A 38 7.97 -7.60 -15.83
N SER A 39 7.74 -6.28 -15.85
CA SER A 39 6.90 -5.59 -14.84
C SER A 39 5.44 -6.05 -14.76
N ASP A 40 4.94 -6.79 -15.74
CA ASP A 40 3.61 -7.41 -15.75
C ASP A 40 3.58 -8.82 -15.15
N ARG A 41 4.75 -9.34 -14.74
CA ARG A 41 4.96 -10.68 -14.18
C ARG A 41 5.26 -10.67 -12.69
N TYR A 42 5.35 -9.50 -12.07
CA TYR A 42 5.50 -9.37 -10.63
C TYR A 42 4.55 -8.33 -10.04
N TYR A 43 4.27 -8.48 -8.76
CA TYR A 43 3.46 -7.59 -7.95
C TYR A 43 4.22 -7.25 -6.67
N ILE A 44 4.57 -5.98 -6.51
CA ILE A 44 5.26 -5.50 -5.32
C ILE A 44 4.25 -4.81 -4.40
N HIS A 45 4.10 -5.33 -3.20
CA HIS A 45 3.39 -4.69 -2.10
C HIS A 45 4.38 -4.04 -1.14
N CYS A 46 4.14 -2.79 -0.74
CA CYS A 46 4.92 -2.16 0.30
C CYS A 46 4.11 -2.12 1.61
N ASP A 47 4.57 -2.86 2.62
CA ASP A 47 4.07 -2.72 3.98
C ASP A 47 4.75 -1.52 4.63
N ALA A 48 4.05 -0.38 4.60
CA ALA A 48 4.47 0.86 5.23
C ALA A 48 3.62 1.14 6.48
N ALA A 49 3.22 0.09 7.21
CA ALA A 49 2.30 0.22 8.33
C ALA A 49 2.74 1.27 9.36
N LEU A 50 4.03 1.31 9.72
CA LEU A 50 4.57 2.33 10.62
C LEU A 50 5.03 3.59 9.87
N SER A 51 5.91 3.42 8.88
CA SER A 51 6.67 4.54 8.33
C SER A 51 6.01 5.24 7.15
N GLY A 52 4.87 4.74 6.64
CA GLY A 52 4.20 5.31 5.46
C GLY A 52 3.76 6.76 5.62
N LEU A 53 3.51 7.20 6.86
CA LEU A 53 3.15 8.57 7.20
C LEU A 53 4.34 9.39 7.73
N ILE A 54 5.50 8.77 7.88
CA ILE A 54 6.73 9.42 8.38
C ILE A 54 7.64 9.75 7.19
N LEU A 55 7.91 8.76 6.35
CA LEU A 55 8.88 8.83 5.25
C LEU A 55 8.69 10.00 4.28
N PRO A 56 7.47 10.39 3.90
CA PRO A 56 7.27 11.54 3.01
C PRO A 56 7.83 12.86 3.57
N PHE A 57 7.95 12.98 4.90
CA PHE A 57 8.41 14.19 5.58
C PHE A 57 9.91 14.20 5.89
N ILE A 58 10.61 13.07 5.72
CA ILE A 58 12.04 12.99 6.00
C ILE A 58 12.83 13.45 4.76
N LYS A 59 13.50 14.61 4.86
CA LYS A 59 14.22 15.25 3.74
C LYS A 59 15.42 14.44 3.23
N HIS A 60 16.08 13.67 4.09
CA HIS A 60 17.33 12.97 3.78
C HIS A 60 17.15 11.48 3.42
N VAL A 61 15.93 11.03 3.16
CA VAL A 61 15.72 9.64 2.70
C VAL A 61 16.14 9.54 1.25
N SER A 62 17.25 8.83 1.01
CA SER A 62 17.79 8.56 -0.31
C SER A 62 16.85 7.70 -1.18
N LYS A 63 16.09 6.79 -0.55
CA LYS A 63 15.23 5.81 -1.24
C LYS A 63 13.76 6.17 -1.09
N LYS A 64 13.22 6.91 -2.06
CA LYS A 64 11.81 7.32 -2.06
C LYS A 64 10.88 6.16 -2.43
N VAL A 65 9.91 5.87 -1.57
CA VAL A 65 8.82 4.92 -1.83
C VAL A 65 7.68 5.67 -2.49
N THR A 66 7.53 5.53 -3.81
CA THR A 66 6.48 6.23 -4.58
C THR A 66 5.94 5.36 -5.70
N PHE A 67 4.71 5.59 -6.12
CA PHE A 67 4.09 4.95 -7.30
C PHE A 67 4.72 5.36 -8.65
N LYS A 68 5.83 6.13 -8.66
CA LYS A 68 6.67 6.25 -9.87
C LYS A 68 7.40 4.93 -10.17
N LYS A 69 7.67 4.14 -9.12
CA LYS A 69 8.20 2.79 -9.22
C LYS A 69 7.07 1.79 -9.58
N PRO A 70 7.37 0.60 -10.14
CA PRO A 70 6.41 -0.46 -10.44
C PRO A 70 5.84 -1.16 -9.18
N ILE A 71 5.46 -0.37 -8.17
CA ILE A 71 4.76 -0.82 -6.96
C ILE A 71 3.28 -1.03 -7.28
N GLY A 72 2.73 -2.14 -6.81
CA GLY A 72 1.34 -2.53 -6.97
C GLY A 72 0.40 -1.90 -5.93
N SER A 73 0.80 -1.92 -4.65
CA SER A 73 0.05 -1.31 -3.55
C SER A 73 0.91 -0.96 -2.34
N ILE A 74 0.35 -0.13 -1.45
CA ILE A 74 0.96 0.28 -0.18
C ILE A 74 -0.08 0.17 0.93
N SER A 75 0.29 -0.43 2.07
CA SER A 75 -0.49 -0.45 3.30
C SER A 75 0.11 0.49 4.34
N ILE A 76 -0.74 1.23 5.06
CA ILE A 76 -0.33 2.19 6.10
C ILE A 76 -1.25 2.02 7.32
N SER A 77 -0.70 2.03 8.54
CA SER A 77 -1.48 2.04 9.79
C SER A 77 -1.45 3.41 10.43
N ARG A 78 -2.61 4.07 10.48
CA ARG A 78 -2.75 5.38 11.14
C ARG A 78 -2.60 5.25 12.66
N HIS A 79 -3.15 4.19 13.24
CA HIS A 79 -3.14 3.98 14.70
C HIS A 79 -1.76 3.68 15.30
N LYS A 80 -0.71 3.54 14.46
CA LYS A 80 0.68 3.41 14.92
C LYS A 80 1.28 4.78 15.20
N PHE A 81 1.80 5.47 14.17
CA PHE A 81 2.56 6.71 14.37
C PHE A 81 1.68 7.93 14.71
N LEU A 82 0.60 8.16 13.95
CA LEU A 82 -0.27 9.34 14.17
C LEU A 82 -1.11 9.24 15.45
N GLY A 83 -1.26 8.03 16.01
CA GLY A 83 -2.13 7.79 17.16
C GLY A 83 -3.61 7.81 16.77
N CYS A 84 -4.28 6.69 17.03
CA CYS A 84 -5.74 6.61 16.94
C CYS A 84 -6.25 5.70 18.05
N PRO A 85 -7.31 6.08 18.80
CA PRO A 85 -7.88 5.23 19.84
C PRO A 85 -8.54 3.95 19.29
N MET A 86 -8.57 3.78 17.97
CA MET A 86 -9.16 2.64 17.27
C MET A 86 -8.25 2.20 16.11
N PRO A 87 -8.18 0.89 15.82
CA PRO A 87 -7.45 0.38 14.67
C PRO A 87 -7.96 1.00 13.37
N CYS A 88 -7.06 1.64 12.64
CA CYS A 88 -7.34 2.24 11.34
C CYS A 88 -6.10 2.28 10.45
N GLY A 89 -6.32 2.24 9.15
CA GLY A 89 -5.27 2.19 8.14
C GLY A 89 -5.77 2.61 6.76
N ILE A 90 -4.83 2.76 5.86
CA ILE A 90 -5.05 3.17 4.48
C ILE A 90 -4.41 2.11 3.58
N GLN A 91 -5.19 1.61 2.62
CA GLN A 91 -4.70 0.76 1.54
C GLN A 91 -4.79 1.54 0.23
N ILE A 92 -3.67 1.68 -0.48
CA ILE A 92 -3.61 2.36 -1.77
C ILE A 92 -3.13 1.36 -2.82
N THR A 93 -3.85 1.25 -3.93
CA THR A 93 -3.53 0.36 -5.04
C THR A 93 -3.77 1.04 -6.38
N ARG A 94 -3.12 0.56 -7.45
CA ARG A 94 -3.38 1.09 -8.80
C ARG A 94 -4.78 0.71 -9.27
N LYS A 95 -5.46 1.64 -9.97
CA LYS A 95 -6.79 1.43 -10.56
C LYS A 95 -6.86 0.19 -11.47
N SER A 96 -5.75 -0.20 -12.10
CA SER A 96 -5.66 -1.41 -12.92
C SER A 96 -6.01 -2.69 -12.16
N TYR A 97 -5.67 -2.77 -10.88
CA TYR A 97 -5.96 -3.94 -10.03
C TYR A 97 -7.39 -3.96 -9.50
N ALA A 98 -8.12 -2.84 -9.58
CA ALA A 98 -9.47 -2.69 -9.02
C ALA A 98 -10.59 -2.80 -10.08
N ARG A 99 -10.34 -3.36 -11.27
CA ARG A 99 -11.29 -3.27 -12.42
C ARG A 99 -12.44 -4.28 -12.44
N ASN A 100 -12.48 -5.29 -11.56
CA ASN A 100 -13.49 -6.36 -11.60
C ASN A 100 -14.37 -6.38 -10.34
N LEU A 101 -14.98 -5.26 -10.00
CA LEU A 101 -15.74 -5.12 -8.76
C LEU A 101 -17.23 -5.04 -9.08
N SER A 102 -18.02 -5.83 -8.35
CA SER A 102 -19.47 -5.91 -8.54
C SER A 102 -20.14 -4.65 -7.99
N LYS A 103 -21.07 -4.11 -8.78
CA LYS A 103 -22.03 -3.12 -8.28
C LYS A 103 -23.03 -3.87 -7.40
N ILE A 104 -23.21 -3.41 -6.17
CA ILE A 104 -24.26 -3.92 -5.30
C ILE A 104 -25.50 -3.06 -5.55
N GLU A 105 -26.67 -3.66 -5.69
CA GLU A 105 -27.89 -2.93 -6.07
C GLU A 105 -28.45 -2.05 -4.93
N TYR A 106 -28.47 -2.59 -3.72
CA TYR A 106 -29.02 -1.92 -2.54
C TYR A 106 -28.06 -0.91 -1.88
N ILE A 107 -26.82 -0.85 -2.36
CA ILE A 107 -25.83 0.16 -1.96
C ILE A 107 -25.60 1.00 -3.21
N ALA A 108 -25.75 2.31 -3.13
CA ALA A 108 -25.45 3.21 -4.27
C ALA A 108 -23.94 3.33 -4.55
N SER A 109 -23.19 2.23 -4.47
CA SER A 109 -21.74 2.16 -4.56
C SER A 109 -21.26 0.79 -5.07
N ILE A 110 -20.01 0.76 -5.53
CA ILE A 110 -19.33 -0.46 -5.95
C ILE A 110 -18.64 -1.06 -4.73
N ALA A 111 -18.81 -2.37 -4.50
CA ALA A 111 -18.13 -3.07 -3.43
C ALA A 111 -16.66 -3.27 -3.78
N THR A 112 -15.83 -2.30 -3.37
CA THR A 112 -14.40 -2.25 -3.70
C THR A 112 -13.49 -2.57 -2.52
N THR A 113 -14.08 -2.85 -1.36
CA THR A 113 -13.39 -3.05 -0.07
C THR A 113 -13.69 -4.43 0.49
N ILE A 114 -12.79 -4.97 1.29
CA ILE A 114 -12.98 -6.24 2.01
C ILE A 114 -14.15 -6.13 3.00
N CYS A 115 -14.25 -4.98 3.69
CA CYS A 115 -15.34 -4.69 4.61
C CYS A 115 -16.56 -4.14 3.87
N GLY A 116 -17.77 -4.57 4.27
CA GLY A 116 -19.04 -3.94 3.88
C GLY A 116 -19.26 -2.63 4.64
N SER A 117 -19.68 -2.73 5.89
CA SER A 117 -19.75 -1.57 6.80
C SER A 117 -18.34 -1.04 7.10
N ARG A 118 -18.17 0.29 7.05
CA ARG A 118 -16.87 0.96 7.22
C ARG A 118 -16.95 2.03 8.30
N ASN A 119 -15.84 2.22 9.00
CA ASN A 119 -15.76 3.18 10.09
C ASN A 119 -15.56 4.61 9.57
N GLY A 120 -16.65 5.37 9.50
CA GLY A 120 -16.65 6.77 9.06
C GLY A 120 -15.97 7.76 10.00
N LEU A 121 -15.69 7.37 11.26
CA LEU A 121 -14.98 8.23 12.21
C LEU A 121 -13.47 8.26 11.94
N THR A 122 -12.90 7.15 11.47
CA THR A 122 -11.45 7.03 11.21
C THR A 122 -10.88 8.09 10.25
N PRO A 123 -11.52 8.44 9.11
CA PRO A 123 -11.03 9.53 8.25
C PRO A 123 -11.20 10.91 8.89
N THR A 124 -12.23 11.15 9.70
CA THR A 124 -12.42 12.44 10.39
C THR A 124 -11.29 12.70 11.39
N VAL A 125 -10.90 11.68 12.16
CA VAL A 125 -9.75 11.82 13.07
C VAL A 125 -8.46 12.04 12.28
N LEU A 126 -8.29 11.45 11.09
CA LEU A 126 -7.14 11.74 10.23
C LEU A 126 -7.12 13.19 9.73
N LEU A 127 -8.25 13.70 9.21
CA LEU A 127 -8.34 15.05 8.68
C LEU A 127 -8.02 16.11 9.74
N LYS A 128 -8.44 15.89 10.99
CA LYS A 128 -8.13 16.80 12.10
C LYS A 128 -6.63 16.91 12.41
N TRP A 129 -5.80 15.95 11.98
CA TRP A 129 -4.34 16.02 12.11
C TRP A 129 -3.63 16.70 10.93
N LEU A 130 -4.33 16.92 9.82
CA LEU A 130 -3.78 17.53 8.60
C LEU A 130 -4.13 19.01 8.44
N VAL A 131 -4.95 19.56 9.34
CA VAL A 131 -5.37 20.96 9.43
C VAL A 131 -4.83 21.54 10.72
#